data_AF-A2GB35-F1
#
_entry.id   AF-A2GB35-F1
#
_cell.length_a   1.000
_cell.length_b   1.000
_cell.length_c   1.000
_cell.angle_alpha   90.00
_cell.angle_beta   90.00
_cell.angle_gamma   90.00
#
_symmetry.space_group_name_H-M   'P 1'
#
loop_
_entity.id
_entity.type
_entity.pdbx_description
1 polymer ?
#
loop_
_entity_poly.entity_id
_entity_poly.type
_entity_poly.pdbx_seq_one_letter_code
_entity_poly.pdbx_strand_id
1 'polypeptide(L)'
;MANCDYQTVTEIFVGEGITSFTTGVFNSFASLKKLNLPSSLQSSTGQDTRNCYVLETITLAEGSQNLEVDEFGVLYNKGKTCIIRFPPKKNAKNFKFPSETTTIGEGAFQYCLTQWHLLSK
;
A
#
# COMPACT_ATOMS: atom_id res chain seq x y z
N MET A 1 25.62 -11.02 9.24
CA MET A 1 24.29 -10.60 8.75
C MET A 1 24.48 -9.25 8.10
N ALA A 2 24.22 -9.13 6.79
CA ALA A 2 24.30 -7.84 6.12
C ALA A 2 23.27 -6.91 6.77
N ASN A 3 23.77 -5.88 7.45
CA ASN A 3 22.97 -4.82 8.01
C ASN A 3 22.47 -3.98 6.83
N CYS A 4 21.45 -4.46 6.11
CA CYS A 4 20.73 -3.62 5.17
C CYS A 4 20.20 -2.46 5.98
N ASP A 5 20.72 -1.26 5.78
CA ASP A 5 20.25 -0.05 6.44
C ASP A 5 18.89 0.34 5.85
N TYR A 6 17.86 -0.43 6.21
CA TYR A 6 16.49 -0.26 5.74
C TYR A 6 15.86 1.07 6.17
N GLN A 7 16.51 1.79 7.09
CA GLN A 7 16.12 3.15 7.46
C GLN A 7 16.43 4.18 6.38
N THR A 8 17.27 3.85 5.39
CA THR A 8 17.61 4.76 4.28
C THR A 8 16.95 4.37 2.95
N VAL A 9 16.40 3.16 2.86
CA VAL A 9 15.78 2.66 1.62
C VAL A 9 14.53 3.48 1.31
N THR A 10 14.56 4.16 0.16
CA THR A 10 13.46 5.03 -0.28
C THR A 10 12.53 4.37 -1.29
N GLU A 11 13.00 3.35 -2.00
CA GLU A 11 12.22 2.63 -3.01
C GLU A 11 12.53 1.13 -2.99
N ILE A 12 11.49 0.32 -3.14
CA ILE A 12 11.59 -1.13 -3.24
C ILE A 12 10.92 -1.59 -4.53
N PHE A 13 11.59 -2.51 -5.22
CA PHE A 13 11.06 -3.26 -6.35
C PHE A 13 10.92 -4.72 -5.93
N VAL A 14 9.69 -5.22 -5.90
CA VAL A 14 9.41 -6.63 -5.67
C VAL A 14 9.42 -7.32 -7.03
N GLY A 15 10.30 -8.31 -7.21
CA GLY A 15 10.47 -9.00 -8.47
C GLY A 15 9.27 -9.86 -8.86
N GLU A 16 9.05 -9.99 -10.18
CA GLU A 16 8.07 -10.93 -10.72
C GLU A 16 8.35 -12.38 -10.27
N GLY A 17 7.28 -13.16 -10.12
CA GLY A 17 7.34 -14.52 -9.57
C GLY A 17 7.13 -14.58 -8.05
N ILE A 18 7.21 -13.45 -7.34
CA ILE A 18 6.82 -13.37 -5.93
C ILE A 18 5.29 -13.38 -5.85
N THR A 19 4.73 -14.36 -5.15
CA THR A 19 3.28 -14.59 -5.07
C THR A 19 2.67 -14.19 -3.72
N SER A 20 3.48 -14.08 -2.66
CA SER A 20 2.99 -13.81 -1.30
C SER A 20 4.05 -13.14 -0.44
N PHE A 21 3.60 -12.41 0.56
CA PHE A 21 4.43 -11.85 1.62
C PHE A 21 4.17 -12.53 2.96
N THR A 22 5.20 -12.61 3.80
CA THR A 22 5.00 -12.81 5.23
C THR A 22 4.57 -11.50 5.87
N THR A 23 3.70 -11.55 6.87
CA THR A 23 3.25 -10.36 7.61
C THR A 23 4.43 -9.52 8.07
N GLY A 24 4.41 -8.22 7.73
CA GLY A 24 5.44 -7.26 8.13
C GLY A 24 6.77 -7.39 7.38
N VAL A 25 6.81 -7.96 6.18
CA VAL A 25 8.04 -8.07 5.37
C VAL A 25 8.73 -6.72 5.11
N PHE A 26 7.97 -5.62 5.02
CA PHE A 26 8.50 -4.25 4.90
C PHE A 26 8.32 -3.44 6.20
N ASN A 27 8.34 -4.09 7.36
CA ASN A 27 8.17 -3.38 8.63
C ASN A 27 9.32 -2.41 8.89
N SER A 28 8.98 -1.20 9.35
CA SER A 28 9.92 -0.16 9.83
C SER A 28 10.88 0.40 8.77
N PHE A 29 10.57 0.27 7.49
CA PHE A 29 11.22 1.04 6.44
C PHE A 29 10.75 2.51 6.50
N ALA A 30 11.25 3.25 7.49
CA ALA A 30 10.76 4.59 7.83
C ALA A 30 11.01 5.65 6.75
N SER A 31 11.94 5.40 5.82
CA SER A 31 12.23 6.27 4.68
C SER A 31 11.62 5.79 3.36
N LEU A 32 10.89 4.67 3.34
CA LEU A 32 10.31 4.12 2.12
C LEU A 32 9.19 5.03 1.61
N LYS A 33 9.41 5.61 0.44
CA LYS A 33 8.46 6.48 -0.26
C LYS A 33 7.68 5.74 -1.34
N LYS A 34 8.30 4.74 -1.97
CA LYS A 34 7.70 4.03 -3.11
C LYS A 34 7.88 2.52 -3.03
N LEU A 35 6.78 1.79 -3.23
CA LEU A 35 6.77 0.32 -3.27
C LEU A 35 6.20 -0.13 -4.62
N ASN A 36 7.00 -0.86 -5.40
CA ASN A 36 6.59 -1.39 -6.69
C ASN A 36 6.32 -2.90 -6.54
N LEU A 37 5.05 -3.31 -6.73
CA LEU A 37 4.59 -4.68 -6.58
C LEU A 37 4.50 -5.38 -7.96
N PRO A 38 4.80 -6.69 -8.03
CA PRO A 38 4.72 -7.45 -9.27
C PRO A 38 3.27 -7.84 -9.58
N SER A 39 3.02 -8.15 -10.83
CA SER A 39 1.72 -8.65 -11.31
C SER A 39 1.38 -10.01 -10.70
N SER A 40 2.41 -10.81 -10.40
CA SER A 40 2.32 -12.15 -9.83
C SER A 40 1.86 -12.21 -8.38
N LEU A 41 1.81 -11.07 -7.67
CA LEU A 41 1.43 -11.02 -6.27
C LEU A 41 -0.05 -11.42 -6.11
N GLN A 42 -0.32 -12.42 -5.28
CA GLN A 42 -1.66 -12.97 -5.10
C GLN A 42 -2.43 -12.25 -3.98
N SER A 43 -1.73 -11.77 -2.95
CA SER A 43 -2.36 -11.10 -1.82
C SER A 43 -1.41 -10.13 -1.11
N SER A 44 -2.00 -9.16 -0.42
CA SER A 44 -1.35 -8.27 0.53
C SER A 44 -2.33 -8.00 1.67
N THR A 45 -1.79 -7.80 2.88
CA THR A 45 -2.60 -7.64 4.10
C THR A 45 -2.65 -6.20 4.59
N GLY A 46 -1.98 -5.26 3.93
CA GLY A 46 -1.76 -3.89 4.39
C GLY A 46 -0.74 -3.80 5.54
N GLN A 47 -0.71 -4.79 6.43
CA GLN A 47 0.27 -4.95 7.51
C GLN A 47 1.70 -5.21 7.01
N ASP A 48 1.85 -5.60 5.74
CA ASP A 48 3.15 -5.80 5.08
C ASP A 48 4.02 -4.54 5.13
N THR A 49 3.41 -3.36 5.24
CA THR A 49 4.06 -2.04 5.26
C THR A 49 3.91 -1.31 6.60
N ARG A 50 3.81 -2.06 7.70
CA ARG A 50 3.74 -1.49 9.06
C ARG A 50 4.93 -0.55 9.31
N ASN A 51 4.69 0.55 10.00
CA ASN A 51 5.69 1.60 10.28
C ASN A 51 6.38 2.22 9.04
N CYS A 52 5.84 2.07 7.82
CA CYS A 52 6.28 2.82 6.64
C CYS A 52 5.58 4.20 6.59
N TYR A 53 5.94 5.10 7.51
CA TYR A 53 5.21 6.34 7.77
C TYR A 53 5.24 7.36 6.64
N VAL A 54 6.21 7.25 5.72
CA VAL A 54 6.43 8.19 4.62
C VAL A 54 6.09 7.61 3.25
N LEU A 55 5.41 6.46 3.20
CA LEU A 55 5.03 5.84 1.94
C LEU A 55 4.03 6.73 1.19
N GLU A 56 4.44 7.20 0.03
CA GLU A 56 3.72 8.15 -0.83
C GLU A 56 3.00 7.45 -1.97
N THR A 57 3.55 6.34 -2.48
CA THR A 57 3.01 5.65 -3.65
C THR A 57 3.26 4.15 -3.58
N ILE A 58 2.23 3.38 -3.89
CA ILE A 58 2.32 1.97 -4.24
C ILE A 58 2.01 1.87 -5.73
N THR A 59 2.79 1.10 -6.47
CA THR A 59 2.52 0.76 -7.88
C THR A 59 2.38 -0.75 -8.00
N LEU A 60 1.70 -1.19 -9.05
CA LEU A 60 1.48 -2.59 -9.37
C LEU A 60 1.74 -2.79 -10.85
N ALA A 61 2.55 -3.80 -11.19
CA ALA A 61 2.78 -4.15 -12.59
C ALA A 61 1.48 -4.61 -13.27
N GLU A 62 1.37 -4.31 -14.56
CA GLU A 62 0.17 -4.63 -15.36
C GLU A 62 -0.11 -6.13 -15.41
N GLY A 63 -1.39 -6.49 -15.57
CA GLY A 63 -1.80 -7.89 -15.71
C GLY A 63 -2.07 -8.64 -14.41
N SER A 64 -2.02 -7.97 -13.25
CA SER A 64 -2.43 -8.61 -11.99
C SER A 64 -3.88 -9.08 -12.02
N GLN A 65 -4.08 -10.34 -11.61
CA GLN A 65 -5.41 -10.97 -11.53
C GLN A 65 -6.07 -10.78 -10.17
N ASN A 66 -5.31 -10.36 -9.14
CA ASN A 66 -5.78 -10.39 -7.75
C ASN A 66 -5.78 -9.02 -7.07
N LEU A 67 -4.97 -8.09 -7.54
CA LEU A 67 -4.76 -6.79 -6.93
C LEU A 67 -4.98 -5.68 -7.96
N GLU A 68 -5.34 -4.51 -7.45
CA GLU A 68 -5.50 -3.30 -8.24
C GLU A 68 -4.94 -2.10 -7.50
N VAL A 69 -4.46 -1.11 -8.26
CA VAL A 69 -4.00 0.17 -7.74
C VAL A 69 -4.68 1.29 -8.51
N ASP A 70 -5.14 2.33 -7.81
CA ASP A 70 -5.77 3.52 -8.42
C ASP A 70 -4.77 4.66 -8.68
N GLU A 71 -5.24 5.80 -9.20
CA GLU A 71 -4.38 6.97 -9.42
C GLU A 71 -3.77 7.56 -8.13
N PHE A 72 -4.36 7.25 -6.98
CA PHE A 72 -3.85 7.65 -5.69
C PHE A 72 -2.78 6.69 -5.16
N GLY A 73 -2.51 5.57 -5.84
CA GLY A 73 -1.60 4.55 -5.35
C GLY A 73 -2.20 3.71 -4.21
N VAL A 74 -3.52 3.72 -4.07
CA VAL A 74 -4.23 2.92 -3.08
C VAL A 74 -4.33 1.50 -3.59
N LEU A 75 -3.91 0.55 -2.76
CA LEU A 75 -3.92 -0.86 -3.06
C LEU A 75 -5.27 -1.47 -2.67
N TYR A 76 -5.86 -2.21 -3.59
CA TYR A 76 -7.12 -2.92 -3.45
C TYR A 76 -6.96 -4.39 -3.82
N ASN A 77 -7.95 -5.19 -3.42
CA ASN A 77 -8.21 -6.46 -4.10
C ASN A 77 -8.79 -6.24 -5.51
N LYS A 78 -8.85 -7.32 -6.29
CA LYS A 78 -9.53 -7.33 -7.58
C LYS A 78 -11.00 -6.92 -7.41
N GLY A 79 -11.48 -6.03 -8.27
CA GLY A 79 -12.83 -5.47 -8.22
C GLY A 79 -13.00 -4.36 -7.17
N LYS A 80 -11.94 -3.94 -6.48
CA LYS A 80 -11.93 -2.80 -5.55
C LYS A 80 -12.97 -2.86 -4.42
N THR A 81 -13.36 -4.08 -4.00
CA THR A 81 -14.33 -4.27 -2.92
C THR A 81 -13.73 -4.11 -1.52
N CYS A 82 -12.39 -4.20 -1.42
CA CYS A 82 -11.63 -4.01 -0.19
C CYS A 82 -10.44 -3.07 -0.42
N ILE A 83 -10.31 -2.04 0.44
CA ILE A 83 -9.07 -1.26 0.53
C ILE A 83 -8.06 -2.03 1.36
N ILE A 84 -6.95 -2.43 0.76
CA ILE A 84 -5.86 -3.14 1.44
C ILE A 84 -4.90 -2.13 2.08
N ARG A 85 -4.47 -1.11 1.32
CA ARG A 85 -3.52 -0.10 1.82
C ARG A 85 -3.66 1.23 1.14
N PHE A 86 -3.80 2.28 1.94
CA PHE A 86 -3.70 3.66 1.53
C PHE A 86 -2.28 4.19 1.86
N PRO A 87 -1.54 4.82 0.93
CA PRO A 87 -0.21 5.33 1.23
C PRO A 87 -0.29 6.51 2.24
N PRO A 88 0.34 6.41 3.42
CA PRO A 88 0.18 7.38 4.52
C PRO A 88 0.50 8.84 4.19
N LYS A 89 1.41 9.08 3.23
CA LYS A 89 1.79 10.42 2.77
C LYS A 89 1.20 10.80 1.42
N LYS A 90 0.26 10.00 0.89
CA LYS A 90 -0.45 10.42 -0.32
C LYS A 90 -1.30 11.65 -0.02
N ASN A 91 -1.05 12.73 -0.76
CA ASN A 91 -1.90 13.91 -0.76
C ASN A 91 -3.14 13.65 -1.63
N ALA A 92 -4.22 13.13 -1.02
CA ALA A 92 -5.46 12.82 -1.72
C ALA A 92 -6.65 13.61 -1.13
N LYS A 93 -6.61 14.94 -1.26
CA LYS A 93 -7.64 15.85 -0.72
C LYS A 93 -9.08 15.53 -1.15
N ASN A 94 -9.26 14.85 -2.29
CA ASN A 94 -10.56 14.51 -2.86
C ASN A 94 -10.73 13.01 -3.06
N PHE A 95 -10.03 12.18 -2.28
CA PHE A 95 -10.22 10.74 -2.36
C PHE A 95 -11.68 10.38 -2.10
N LYS A 96 -12.23 9.57 -3.00
CA LYS A 96 -13.55 8.97 -2.85
C LYS A 96 -13.38 7.47 -2.91
N PHE A 97 -14.10 6.78 -2.05
CA PHE A 97 -14.19 5.33 -2.14
C PHE A 97 -14.83 4.96 -3.49
N PRO A 98 -14.26 3.98 -4.22
CA PRO A 98 -14.96 3.34 -5.32
C PRO A 98 -16.35 2.85 -4.88
N SER A 99 -17.34 2.87 -5.77
CA SER A 99 -18.71 2.44 -5.48
C SER A 99 -18.79 0.98 -5.03
N GLU A 100 -17.81 0.18 -5.45
CA GLU A 100 -17.70 -1.24 -5.19
C GLU A 100 -17.13 -1.52 -3.80
N THR A 101 -16.47 -0.54 -3.17
CA THR A 101 -15.80 -0.72 -1.88
C THR A 101 -16.81 -0.94 -0.75
N THR A 102 -16.78 -2.13 -0.17
CA THR A 102 -17.63 -2.53 0.95
C THR A 102 -16.85 -2.76 2.24
N THR A 103 -15.52 -2.89 2.15
CA THR A 103 -14.67 -3.24 3.28
C THR A 103 -13.37 -2.42 3.30
N ILE A 104 -12.87 -2.17 4.51
CA ILE A 104 -11.58 -1.52 4.76
C ILE A 104 -10.72 -2.54 5.50
N GLY A 105 -9.58 -2.91 4.90
CA GLY A 105 -8.63 -3.85 5.46
C GLY A 105 -7.97 -3.34 6.75
N GLU A 106 -7.50 -4.28 7.57
CA GLU A 106 -6.84 -3.96 8.83
C GLU A 106 -5.59 -3.09 8.58
N GLY A 107 -5.56 -1.90 9.16
CA GLY A 107 -4.44 -0.96 8.99
C GLY A 107 -4.34 -0.32 7.61
N ALA A 108 -5.38 -0.42 6.76
CA ALA A 108 -5.39 0.20 5.43
C ALA A 108 -4.98 1.67 5.49
N PHE A 109 -5.48 2.42 6.47
CA PHE A 109 -5.19 3.85 6.68
C PHE A 109 -4.21 4.14 7.80
N GLN A 110 -3.45 3.14 8.27
CA GLN A 110 -2.47 3.32 9.33
C GLN A 110 -1.48 4.45 8.97
N TYR A 111 -1.26 5.39 9.89
CA TYR A 111 -0.40 6.58 9.75
C TYR A 111 -0.82 7.64 8.73
N CYS A 112 -2.05 7.59 8.20
CA CYS A 112 -2.60 8.71 7.43
C CYS A 112 -2.83 9.90 8.38
N LEU A 113 -1.85 10.80 8.50
CA LEU A 113 -1.84 11.88 9.49
C LEU A 113 -2.50 13.19 9.03
N THR A 114 -3.27 13.18 7.93
CA THR A 114 -3.88 14.40 7.41
C THR A 114 -5.39 14.27 7.20
N GLN A 115 -6.13 14.91 8.10
CA GLN A 115 -7.42 15.59 7.88
C GLN A 115 -8.65 14.72 7.55
N TRP A 116 -8.80 13.56 8.18
CA TRP A 116 -10.11 12.87 8.19
C TRP A 116 -11.23 13.64 8.91
N HIS A 117 -10.89 14.72 9.62
CA HIS A 117 -11.85 15.58 10.31
C HIS A 117 -12.66 16.54 9.41
N LEU A 118 -12.50 16.54 8.07
CA LEU A 118 -13.13 17.56 7.21
C LEU A 118 -14.05 17.05 6.10
N LEU A 119 -14.33 15.75 5.96
CA LEU A 119 -15.22 15.26 4.90
C LEU A 119 -16.23 14.21 5.36
N SER A 120 -16.71 14.28 6.60
CA SER A 120 -18.04 13.75 6.93
C SER A 120 -19.09 14.83 6.66
N LYS A 121 -19.72 14.78 5.48
CA LYS A 121 -21.10 15.20 5.33
C LYS A 121 -21.98 13.97 5.38
#